data_AF-A0A536ER77-F1
#
_entry.id   AF-A0A536ER77-F1
#
_cell.length_a   1.000
_cell.length_b   1.000
_cell.length_c   1.000
_cell.angle_alpha   90.00
_cell.angle_beta   90.00
_cell.angle_gamma   90.00
#
_symmetry.space_group_name_H-M   'P 1'
#
loop_
_entity.id
_entity.type
_entity.pdbx_description
1 polymer ?
#
loop_
_entity_poly.entity_id
_entity_poly.type
_entity_poly.pdbx_seq_one_letter_code
_entity_poly.pdbx_strand_id
1 'polypeptide(L)'
;MAVPSSGQPSPEPVAGSPPFPSYEEFASDLLEAIDRAGLSIEDVRHHVEPGLGERRFECTIRLAGDPPPRYHVHLSFTWDALLTFISAYGPGADCELYHDDEEAQDCPHQQLTPQPFVDVEAEFILGDGGYELHEMEEVSTWIDTVQTLIGKAFTDEDRPSVHVGIAVLGATTLVEKFTAEHSWFLDFEKKPDLSGIASQIDSALKLVPQLADRLPI
;
A
#
# COMPACT_ATOMS: atom_id res chain seq x y z
N MET A 1 -45.69 31.90 13.60
CA MET A 1 -44.99 30.59 13.52
C MET A 1 -43.63 30.85 12.93
N ALA A 2 -42.58 30.73 13.73
CA ALA A 2 -41.19 30.85 13.31
C ALA A 2 -40.58 29.44 13.34
N VAL A 3 -39.89 29.04 12.28
CA VAL A 3 -39.08 27.81 12.26
C VAL A 3 -37.66 28.24 12.61
N PRO A 4 -37.04 27.72 13.70
CA PRO A 4 -35.63 27.96 13.94
C PRO A 4 -34.83 26.98 13.07
N SER A 5 -33.95 27.51 12.23
CA SER A 5 -32.90 26.71 11.60
C SER A 5 -31.87 26.39 12.68
N SER A 6 -31.87 25.15 13.17
CA SER A 6 -30.82 24.61 14.01
C SER A 6 -29.58 24.38 13.15
N GLY A 7 -28.81 25.44 12.92
CA GLY A 7 -27.43 25.33 12.48
C GLY A 7 -26.63 24.68 13.60
N GLN A 8 -26.35 23.39 13.47
CA GLN A 8 -25.27 22.80 14.25
C GLN A 8 -23.97 23.49 13.81
N PRO A 9 -23.14 23.96 14.75
CA PRO A 9 -21.80 24.40 14.39
C PRO A 9 -21.05 23.17 13.87
N SER A 10 -20.57 23.25 12.63
CA SER A 10 -19.52 22.36 12.14
C SER A 10 -18.38 22.40 13.15
N PRO A 11 -17.77 21.27 13.52
CA PRO A 11 -16.64 21.29 14.44
C PRO A 11 -15.55 22.16 13.81
N GLU A 12 -15.20 23.25 14.49
CA GLU A 12 -14.06 24.07 14.10
C GLU A 12 -12.81 23.16 14.06
N PRO A 13 -11.99 23.23 13.00
CA PRO A 13 -10.74 22.50 12.96
C PRO A 13 -9.90 22.94 14.17
N VAL A 14 -9.51 21.95 14.98
CA VAL A 14 -8.64 22.17 16.13
C VAL A 14 -7.35 22.79 15.62
N ALA A 15 -7.11 24.05 15.98
CA ALA A 15 -5.86 24.73 15.63
C ALA A 15 -4.68 23.94 16.20
N GLY A 16 -3.86 23.34 15.33
CA GLY A 16 -2.56 22.77 15.70
C GLY A 16 -2.29 21.32 15.28
N SER A 17 -3.22 20.59 14.66
CA SER A 17 -2.91 19.29 14.04
C SER A 17 -2.62 19.47 12.55
N PRO A 18 -1.56 18.85 11.99
CA PRO A 18 -1.41 18.77 10.55
C PRO A 18 -2.64 18.05 9.95
N PRO A 19 -3.07 18.42 8.72
CA PRO A 19 -4.29 17.86 8.13
C PRO A 19 -4.21 16.35 7.85
N PHE A 20 -3.01 15.77 7.86
CA PHE A 20 -2.72 14.36 7.59
C PHE A 20 -1.40 13.96 8.31
N PRO A 21 -1.11 12.66 8.51
CA PRO A 21 0.08 12.22 9.23
C PRO A 21 1.38 12.56 8.49
N SER A 22 2.48 12.70 9.23
CA SER A 22 3.83 12.67 8.67
C SER A 22 4.17 11.27 8.14
N TYR A 23 5.24 11.18 7.33
CA TYR A 23 5.78 9.91 6.86
C TYR A 23 6.09 8.95 8.01
N GLU A 24 6.72 9.44 9.07
CA GLU A 24 7.10 8.63 10.24
C GLU A 24 5.88 8.12 11.00
N GLU A 25 4.87 8.97 11.20
CA GLU A 25 3.61 8.57 11.84
C GLU A 25 2.88 7.52 11.01
N PHE A 26 2.75 7.73 9.70
CA PHE A 26 2.09 6.78 8.81
C PHE A 26 2.83 5.43 8.75
N ALA A 27 4.16 5.44 8.62
CA ALA A 27 4.97 4.22 8.62
C ALA A 27 4.85 3.47 9.96
N SER A 28 4.89 4.19 11.09
CA SER A 28 4.72 3.60 12.42
C SER A 28 3.33 2.99 12.60
N ASP A 29 2.27 3.73 12.25
CA ASP A 29 0.89 3.26 12.37
C ASP A 29 0.64 2.01 11.50
N LEU A 30 1.25 1.95 10.31
CA LEU A 30 1.17 0.79 9.42
C LEU A 30 1.87 -0.43 10.02
N LEU A 31 3.10 -0.26 10.51
CA LEU A 31 3.85 -1.33 11.19
C LEU A 31 3.09 -1.83 12.44
N GLU A 32 2.51 -0.92 13.23
CA GLU A 32 1.69 -1.29 14.38
C GLU A 32 0.40 -2.02 13.99
N ALA A 33 -0.21 -1.69 12.87
CA ALA A 33 -1.38 -2.42 12.37
C ALA A 33 -1.01 -3.86 11.96
N ILE A 34 0.13 -4.02 11.28
CA ILE A 34 0.67 -5.33 10.87
C ILE A 34 1.03 -6.19 12.09
N ASP A 35 1.73 -5.63 13.07
CA ASP A 35 2.10 -6.32 14.31
C ASP A 35 0.85 -6.74 15.10
N ARG A 36 -0.15 -5.86 15.22
CA ARG A 36 -1.44 -6.17 15.86
C ARG A 36 -2.22 -7.28 15.17
N ALA A 37 -2.05 -7.46 13.86
CA ALA A 37 -2.63 -8.59 13.13
C ALA A 37 -1.91 -9.93 13.41
N GLY A 38 -0.81 -9.91 14.17
CA GLY A 38 -0.02 -11.09 14.51
C GLY A 38 0.90 -11.55 13.39
N LEU A 39 1.22 -10.66 12.45
CA LEU A 39 2.14 -10.92 11.34
C LEU A 39 3.59 -10.63 11.78
N SER A 40 4.53 -11.38 11.20
CA SER A 40 5.96 -11.16 11.41
C SER A 40 6.46 -10.11 10.42
N ILE A 41 7.05 -9.03 10.93
CA ILE A 41 7.65 -7.97 10.14
C ILE A 41 9.15 -8.26 9.99
N GLU A 42 9.61 -8.35 8.75
CA GLU A 42 10.99 -8.61 8.36
C GLU A 42 11.51 -7.51 7.43
N ASP A 43 12.81 -7.22 7.49
CA ASP A 43 13.52 -6.33 6.55
C ASP A 43 12.78 -5.01 6.24
N VAL A 44 12.67 -4.14 7.25
CA VAL A 44 12.10 -2.79 7.09
C VAL A 44 13.17 -1.85 6.54
N ARG A 45 12.86 -1.17 5.44
CA ARG A 45 13.74 -0.22 4.77
C ARG A 45 13.04 1.10 4.56
N HIS A 46 13.79 2.16 4.86
CA HIS A 46 13.39 3.53 4.60
C HIS A 46 14.42 4.15 3.67
N HIS A 47 13.98 4.60 2.51
CA HIS A 47 14.79 5.32 1.55
C HIS A 47 14.38 6.79 1.58
N VAL A 48 15.38 7.66 1.53
CA VAL A 48 15.18 9.11 1.45
C VAL A 48 16.03 9.61 0.30
N GLU A 49 15.41 10.33 -0.64
CA GLU A 49 16.10 11.07 -1.70
C GLU A 49 16.17 12.54 -1.30
N PRO A 50 17.26 13.01 -0.65
CA PRO A 50 17.28 14.32 -0.02
C PRO A 50 17.19 15.47 -1.02
N GLY A 51 17.59 15.24 -2.29
CA GLY A 51 17.53 16.27 -3.33
C GLY A 51 16.10 16.61 -3.75
N LEU A 52 15.17 15.66 -3.63
CA LEU A 52 13.77 15.83 -4.00
C LEU A 52 12.86 15.89 -2.77
N GLY A 53 13.28 15.37 -1.62
CA GLY A 53 12.41 15.22 -0.45
C GLY A 53 11.44 14.03 -0.56
N GLU A 54 11.60 13.19 -1.58
CA GLU A 54 10.86 11.94 -1.73
C GLU A 54 11.36 10.90 -0.73
N ARG A 55 10.45 10.11 -0.19
CA ARG A 55 10.76 9.02 0.72
C ARG A 55 10.04 7.77 0.26
N ARG A 56 10.63 6.61 0.51
CA ARG A 56 10.03 5.32 0.16
C ARG A 56 10.17 4.37 1.33
N PHE A 57 9.09 3.67 1.62
CA PHE A 57 9.03 2.61 2.61
C PHE A 57 8.93 1.26 1.92
N GLU A 58 9.65 0.28 2.45
CA GLU A 58 9.53 -1.12 2.06
C GLU A 58 9.57 -1.98 3.32
N CYS A 59 8.72 -3.00 3.40
CA CYS A 59 8.87 -4.06 4.39
C CYS A 59 8.46 -5.42 3.83
N THR A 60 9.05 -6.47 4.39
CA THR A 60 8.66 -7.85 4.11
C THR A 60 7.80 -8.35 5.26
N ILE A 61 6.67 -8.97 4.95
CA ILE A 61 5.75 -9.47 5.98
C ILE A 61 5.49 -10.96 5.75
N ARG A 62 5.50 -11.72 6.83
CA ARG A 62 5.23 -13.17 6.85
C ARG A 62 4.18 -13.54 7.90
N LEU A 63 3.59 -14.72 7.77
CA LEU A 63 2.87 -15.31 8.90
C LEU A 63 3.85 -15.63 10.03
N ALA A 64 3.46 -15.36 11.27
CA ALA A 64 4.25 -15.72 12.44
C ALA A 64 4.32 -17.26 12.61
N GLY A 65 5.53 -17.80 12.78
CA GLY A 65 5.79 -19.23 12.97
C GLY A 65 7.20 -19.64 12.53
N ASP A 66 7.66 -20.81 12.97
CA ASP A 66 8.96 -21.39 12.61
C ASP A 66 8.76 -22.78 11.97
N PRO A 67 9.33 -23.06 10.78
CA PRO A 67 10.08 -22.15 9.89
C PRO A 67 9.19 -21.09 9.24
N PRO A 68 9.72 -19.89 8.94
CA PRO A 68 8.98 -18.88 8.20
C PRO A 68 8.51 -19.45 6.87
N PRO A 69 7.23 -19.32 6.50
CA PRO A 69 6.74 -19.84 5.24
C PRO A 69 7.49 -19.15 4.08
N ARG A 70 7.74 -19.91 3.00
CA ARG A 70 8.35 -19.39 1.76
C ARG A 70 7.58 -18.18 1.22
N TYR A 71 6.26 -18.22 1.41
CA TYR A 71 5.33 -17.15 1.08
C TYR A 71 5.48 -15.95 1.99
N HIS A 72 5.52 -14.78 1.36
CA HIS A 72 5.63 -13.50 2.02
C HIS A 72 4.99 -12.43 1.15
N VAL A 73 4.77 -11.25 1.72
CA VAL A 73 4.36 -10.07 0.97
C VAL A 73 5.45 -9.01 1.12
N HIS A 74 5.78 -8.35 0.02
CA HIS A 74 6.52 -7.10 0.04
C HIS A 74 5.50 -5.97 0.03
N LEU A 75 5.51 -5.17 1.09
CA LEU A 75 4.66 -3.99 1.22
C LEU A 75 5.52 -2.75 0.97
N SER A 76 5.05 -1.84 0.14
CA SER A 76 5.75 -0.59 -0.14
C SER A 76 4.80 0.58 -0.29
N PHE A 77 5.30 1.78 -0.01
CA PHE A 77 4.64 3.01 -0.42
C PHE A 77 5.67 4.10 -0.70
N THR A 78 5.29 5.02 -1.56
CA THR A 78 6.09 6.22 -1.85
C THR A 78 5.43 7.43 -1.21
N TRP A 79 6.24 8.24 -0.56
CA TRP A 79 5.84 9.50 0.04
C TRP A 79 6.47 10.61 -0.78
N ASP A 80 5.62 11.28 -1.55
CA ASP A 80 6.10 12.29 -2.47
C ASP A 80 6.74 13.49 -1.74
N ALA A 81 7.50 14.27 -2.50
CA ALA A 81 8.15 15.47 -2.02
C ALA A 81 7.16 16.46 -1.39
N LEU A 82 6.02 16.67 -2.03
CA LEU A 82 5.02 17.65 -1.64
C LEU A 82 4.42 17.30 -0.26
N LEU A 83 4.10 16.03 -0.02
CA LEU A 83 3.67 15.50 1.26
C LEU A 83 4.73 15.69 2.34
N THR A 84 6.01 15.49 2.02
CA THR A 84 7.12 15.79 2.95
C THR A 84 7.14 17.27 3.31
N PHE A 85 7.02 18.18 2.33
CA PHE A 85 7.04 19.62 2.59
C PHE A 85 5.82 20.08 3.40
N ILE A 86 4.61 19.67 3.00
CA ILE A 86 3.37 20.07 3.70
C ILE A 86 3.32 19.47 5.12
N SER A 87 3.77 18.23 5.33
CA SER A 87 3.80 17.64 6.68
C SER A 87 4.84 18.31 7.60
N ALA A 88 5.95 18.80 7.06
CA ALA A 88 7.01 19.45 7.84
C ALA A 88 6.72 20.93 8.15
N TYR A 89 6.19 21.67 7.17
CA TYR A 89 6.04 23.13 7.26
C TYR A 89 4.58 23.59 7.38
N GLY A 90 3.62 22.69 7.19
CA GLY A 90 2.20 22.95 7.32
C GLY A 90 1.49 23.24 5.99
N PRO A 91 0.17 23.43 6.02
CA PRO A 91 -0.64 23.73 4.83
C PRO A 91 -0.18 25.03 4.16
N GLY A 92 -0.08 25.05 2.83
CA GLY A 92 0.33 26.24 2.06
C GLY A 92 1.85 26.41 1.89
N ALA A 93 2.66 25.56 2.54
CA ALA A 93 4.12 25.57 2.39
C ALA A 93 4.59 25.27 0.96
N ASP A 94 3.76 24.60 0.17
CA ASP A 94 3.96 24.38 -1.25
C ASP A 94 3.97 25.69 -2.06
N CYS A 95 3.17 26.67 -1.64
CA CYS A 95 3.07 27.98 -2.29
C CYS A 95 4.22 28.91 -1.91
N GLU A 96 4.69 28.84 -0.67
CA GLU A 96 5.82 29.63 -0.14
C GLU A 96 7.13 29.32 -0.88
N LEU A 97 7.24 28.16 -1.54
CA LEU A 97 8.39 27.82 -2.38
C LEU A 97 8.42 28.57 -3.72
N TYR A 98 7.29 29.11 -4.16
CA TYR A 98 7.12 29.71 -5.50
C TYR A 98 6.69 31.18 -5.48
N HIS A 99 6.28 31.69 -4.32
CA HIS A 99 5.79 33.06 -4.15
C HIS A 99 6.57 33.79 -3.05
N ASP A 100 6.92 35.05 -3.32
CA ASP A 100 7.40 35.95 -2.26
C ASP A 100 6.24 36.27 -1.29
N ASP A 101 6.56 36.65 -0.05
CA ASP A 101 5.60 36.83 1.05
C ASP A 101 4.37 37.71 0.71
N GLU A 102 4.52 38.68 -0.20
CA GLU A 102 3.44 39.57 -0.66
C GLU A 102 2.52 38.91 -1.70
N GLU A 103 3.03 38.01 -2.54
CA GLU A 103 2.25 37.26 -3.54
C GLU A 103 1.63 35.99 -2.97
N ALA A 104 2.24 35.43 -1.91
CA ALA A 104 1.76 34.23 -1.24
C ALA A 104 0.34 34.43 -0.66
N GLN A 105 0.06 35.59 -0.05
CA GLN A 105 -1.24 35.90 0.59
C GLN A 105 -2.43 35.93 -0.38
N ASP A 106 -2.19 36.24 -1.64
CA ASP A 106 -3.21 36.27 -2.71
C ASP A 106 -3.19 34.99 -3.57
N CYS A 107 -2.35 34.01 -3.22
CA CYS A 107 -2.24 32.79 -4.00
C CYS A 107 -3.51 31.92 -3.81
N PRO A 108 -4.24 31.60 -4.90
CA PRO A 108 -5.47 30.80 -4.80
C PRO A 108 -5.23 29.40 -4.24
N HIS A 109 -4.00 28.87 -4.35
CA HIS A 109 -3.62 27.58 -3.80
C HIS A 109 -3.55 27.58 -2.25
N GLN A 110 -3.28 28.71 -1.60
CA GLN A 110 -3.37 28.80 -0.12
C GLN A 110 -4.80 28.59 0.39
N GLN A 111 -5.80 28.80 -0.46
CA GLN A 111 -7.21 28.61 -0.13
C GLN A 111 -7.72 27.21 -0.50
N LEU A 112 -6.93 26.42 -1.23
CA LEU A 112 -7.25 25.03 -1.52
C LEU A 112 -6.83 24.17 -0.33
N THR A 113 -7.75 23.34 0.16
CA THR A 113 -7.37 22.29 1.11
C THR A 113 -6.52 21.27 0.36
N PRO A 114 -5.30 20.94 0.82
CA PRO A 114 -4.51 19.87 0.22
C PRO A 114 -5.36 18.59 0.16
N GLN A 115 -5.22 17.81 -0.90
CA GLN A 115 -5.82 16.47 -1.04
C GLN A 115 -4.69 15.45 -1.05
N PRO A 116 -4.11 15.14 0.11
CA PRO A 116 -2.95 14.29 0.19
C PRO A 116 -3.40 12.83 0.18
N PHE A 117 -2.70 11.99 -0.56
CA PHE A 117 -2.99 10.58 -0.67
C PHE A 117 -1.69 9.77 -0.67
N VAL A 118 -1.80 8.48 -0.39
CA VAL A 118 -0.70 7.53 -0.55
C VAL A 118 -1.22 6.23 -1.11
N ASP A 119 -0.48 5.64 -2.04
CA ASP A 119 -0.73 4.28 -2.52
C ASP A 119 0.15 3.31 -1.72
N VAL A 120 -0.51 2.39 -1.01
CA VAL A 120 0.17 1.26 -0.36
C VAL A 120 0.08 0.07 -1.29
N GLU A 121 1.21 -0.43 -1.74
CA GLU A 121 1.33 -1.53 -2.69
C GLU A 121 1.76 -2.81 -1.96
N ALA A 122 1.09 -3.92 -2.26
CA ALA A 122 1.42 -5.25 -1.78
C ALA A 122 1.74 -6.18 -2.94
N GLU A 123 2.95 -6.74 -2.95
CA GLU A 123 3.36 -7.83 -3.83
C GLU A 123 3.44 -9.13 -3.02
N PHE A 124 2.47 -10.02 -3.20
CA PHE A 124 2.44 -11.36 -2.61
C PHE A 124 3.32 -12.31 -3.43
N ILE A 125 4.33 -12.88 -2.81
CA ILE A 125 5.21 -13.89 -3.40
C ILE A 125 4.60 -15.28 -3.20
N LEU A 126 4.22 -15.92 -4.31
CA LEU A 126 3.41 -17.15 -4.32
C LEU A 126 4.22 -18.42 -4.56
N GLY A 127 5.54 -18.32 -4.73
CA GLY A 127 6.42 -19.45 -4.96
C GLY A 127 7.84 -19.02 -5.29
N ASP A 128 8.77 -19.98 -5.31
CA ASP A 128 10.20 -19.72 -5.51
C ASP A 128 10.60 -19.64 -7.00
N GLY A 129 9.65 -19.83 -7.91
CA GLY A 129 9.90 -19.99 -9.34
C GLY A 129 10.67 -21.28 -9.67
N GLY A 130 11.23 -21.35 -10.87
CA GLY A 130 12.04 -22.48 -11.35
C GLY A 130 11.23 -23.65 -11.93
N TYR A 131 9.93 -23.48 -12.14
CA TYR A 131 9.06 -24.52 -12.70
C TYR A 131 9.15 -24.56 -14.21
N GLU A 132 9.37 -25.75 -14.76
CA GLU A 132 9.34 -25.97 -16.20
C GLU A 132 7.89 -26.05 -16.69
N LEU A 133 7.55 -25.16 -17.62
CA LEU A 133 6.26 -25.14 -18.30
C LEU A 133 6.30 -26.10 -19.47
N HIS A 134 5.36 -27.05 -19.50
CA HIS A 134 5.20 -27.96 -20.62
C HIS A 134 4.31 -27.33 -21.69
N GLU A 135 3.24 -26.64 -21.26
CA GLU A 135 2.29 -25.94 -22.13
C GLU A 135 1.93 -24.55 -21.58
N MET A 136 1.69 -23.58 -22.47
CA MET A 136 1.33 -22.22 -22.04
C MET A 136 -0.07 -22.11 -21.44
N GLU A 137 -0.96 -23.07 -21.72
CA GLU A 137 -2.30 -23.14 -21.15
C GLU A 137 -2.29 -23.50 -19.64
N GLU A 138 -1.17 -24.02 -19.13
CA GLU A 138 -1.00 -24.23 -17.68
C GLU A 138 -1.06 -22.90 -16.93
N VAL A 139 -0.48 -21.84 -17.51
CA VAL A 139 -0.37 -20.51 -16.88
C VAL A 139 -1.75 -19.90 -16.64
N SER A 140 -2.68 -20.01 -17.58
CA SER A 140 -4.05 -19.49 -17.40
C SER A 140 -4.78 -20.23 -16.26
N THR A 141 -4.62 -21.55 -16.18
CA THR A 141 -5.19 -22.35 -15.09
C THR A 141 -4.63 -21.94 -13.73
N TRP A 142 -3.33 -21.62 -13.67
CA TRP A 142 -2.69 -21.19 -12.43
C TRP A 142 -3.18 -19.80 -12.01
N ILE A 143 -3.28 -18.87 -12.95
CA ILE A 143 -3.83 -17.53 -12.72
C ILE A 143 -5.25 -17.63 -12.17
N ASP A 144 -6.13 -18.42 -12.80
CA ASP A 144 -7.52 -18.60 -12.35
C ASP A 144 -7.59 -19.18 -10.93
N THR A 145 -6.70 -20.14 -10.63
CA THR A 145 -6.61 -20.78 -9.30
C THR A 145 -6.20 -19.76 -8.24
N VAL A 146 -5.18 -18.94 -8.52
CA VAL A 146 -4.70 -17.90 -7.61
C VAL A 146 -5.76 -16.82 -7.42
N GLN A 147 -6.33 -16.30 -8.50
CA GLN A 147 -7.38 -15.28 -8.45
C GLN A 147 -8.60 -15.76 -7.64
N THR A 148 -8.98 -17.03 -7.82
CA THR A 148 -10.10 -17.63 -7.07
C THR A 148 -9.76 -17.84 -5.60
N LEU A 149 -8.52 -18.21 -5.28
CA LEU A 149 -8.14 -18.50 -3.91
C LEU A 149 -7.83 -17.23 -3.12
N ILE A 150 -6.84 -16.46 -3.56
CA ILE A 150 -6.40 -15.22 -2.89
C ILE A 150 -7.51 -14.18 -2.93
N GLY A 151 -8.27 -14.11 -4.03
CA GLY A 151 -9.40 -13.19 -4.15
C GLY A 151 -10.48 -13.35 -3.07
N LYS A 152 -10.50 -14.45 -2.30
CA LYS A 152 -11.38 -14.61 -1.13
C LYS A 152 -11.03 -13.70 0.05
N ALA A 153 -9.81 -13.18 0.10
CA ALA A 153 -9.37 -12.22 1.09
C ALA A 153 -9.77 -10.78 0.73
N PHE A 154 -10.25 -10.55 -0.50
CA PHE A 154 -10.55 -9.24 -1.05
C PHE A 154 -12.03 -9.15 -1.47
N THR A 155 -12.52 -7.93 -1.70
CA THR A 155 -13.83 -7.76 -2.32
C THR A 155 -13.73 -7.98 -3.83
N ASP A 156 -14.86 -8.25 -4.50
CA ASP A 156 -14.85 -8.58 -5.94
C ASP A 156 -14.29 -7.47 -6.82
N GLU A 157 -14.45 -6.21 -6.41
CA GLU A 157 -13.95 -5.02 -7.13
C GLU A 157 -12.48 -4.70 -6.81
N ASP A 158 -11.89 -5.41 -5.85
CA ASP A 158 -10.63 -5.05 -5.20
C ASP A 158 -9.63 -6.22 -5.21
N ARG A 159 -9.79 -7.15 -6.15
CA ARG A 159 -8.97 -8.36 -6.22
C ARG A 159 -7.56 -8.06 -6.72
N PRO A 160 -6.54 -8.78 -6.22
CA PRO A 160 -5.18 -8.64 -6.71
C PRO A 160 -5.06 -9.07 -8.18
N SER A 161 -4.21 -8.37 -8.91
CA SER A 161 -3.73 -8.79 -10.22
C SER A 161 -2.70 -9.89 -10.06
N VAL A 162 -2.66 -10.87 -10.96
CA VAL A 162 -1.73 -12.02 -10.86
C VAL A 162 -0.75 -11.96 -12.02
N HIS A 163 0.53 -12.05 -11.72
CA HIS A 163 1.61 -11.93 -12.69
C HIS A 163 2.50 -13.16 -12.68
N VAL A 164 2.80 -13.67 -13.88
CA VAL A 164 3.69 -14.80 -14.09
C VAL A 164 4.83 -14.37 -15.00
N GLY A 165 6.04 -14.27 -14.44
CA GLY A 165 7.27 -14.02 -15.19
C GLY A 165 7.74 -15.31 -15.85
N ILE A 166 7.88 -15.30 -17.18
CA ILE A 166 8.29 -16.46 -17.97
C ILE A 166 9.63 -16.16 -18.65
N ALA A 167 10.57 -17.09 -18.56
CA ALA A 167 11.80 -17.08 -19.33
C ALA A 167 11.94 -18.29 -20.23
N VAL A 168 12.58 -18.07 -21.39
CA VAL A 168 12.86 -19.13 -22.36
C VAL A 168 14.36 -19.37 -22.42
N LEU A 169 14.79 -20.58 -22.06
CA LEU A 169 16.17 -21.03 -22.08
C LEU A 169 16.32 -22.15 -23.11
N GLY A 170 16.62 -21.75 -24.35
CA GLY A 170 16.75 -22.69 -25.47
C GLY A 170 15.39 -23.28 -25.85
N ALA A 171 15.19 -24.57 -25.55
CA ALA A 171 13.94 -25.29 -25.81
C ALA A 171 13.02 -25.39 -24.57
N THR A 172 13.50 -24.94 -23.41
CA THR A 172 12.78 -25.01 -22.13
C THR A 172 12.19 -23.66 -21.79
N THR A 173 10.95 -23.65 -21.31
CA THR A 173 10.26 -22.47 -20.79
C THR A 173 10.12 -22.61 -19.28
N LEU A 174 10.53 -21.61 -18.52
CA LEU A 174 10.51 -21.62 -17.06
C LEU A 174 9.64 -20.49 -16.51
N VAL A 175 8.99 -20.72 -15.37
CA VAL A 175 8.43 -19.66 -14.55
C VAL A 175 9.50 -19.12 -13.62
N GLU A 176 9.89 -17.86 -13.80
CA GLU A 176 10.88 -17.19 -12.95
C GLU A 176 10.25 -16.54 -11.73
N LYS A 177 9.05 -15.98 -11.88
CA LYS A 177 8.37 -15.22 -10.83
C LYS A 177 6.89 -15.49 -10.87
N PHE A 178 6.28 -15.69 -9.71
CA PHE A 178 4.83 -15.83 -9.60
C PHE A 178 4.32 -14.99 -8.43
N THR A 179 3.63 -13.90 -8.75
CA THR A 179 3.17 -12.93 -7.77
C THR A 179 1.70 -12.57 -7.95
N ALA A 180 1.11 -12.09 -6.85
CA ALA A 180 -0.15 -11.36 -6.89
C ALA A 180 0.10 -9.96 -6.35
N GLU A 181 -0.34 -8.93 -7.07
CA GLU A 181 -0.13 -7.52 -6.76
C GLU A 181 -1.46 -6.83 -6.47
N HIS A 182 -1.48 -6.02 -5.43
CA HIS A 182 -2.62 -5.22 -5.02
C HIS A 182 -2.17 -3.84 -4.53
N SER A 183 -3.04 -2.84 -4.63
CA SER A 183 -2.77 -1.49 -4.14
C SER A 183 -3.99 -0.91 -3.44
N TRP A 184 -3.76 -0.28 -2.28
CA TRP A 184 -4.76 0.49 -1.56
C TRP A 184 -4.48 1.98 -1.74
N PHE A 185 -5.42 2.67 -2.38
CA PHE A 185 -5.41 4.13 -2.46
C PHE A 185 -5.97 4.71 -1.16
N LEU A 186 -5.14 5.45 -0.42
CA LEU A 186 -5.52 6.05 0.85
C LEU A 186 -5.56 7.57 0.70
N ASP A 187 -6.76 8.14 0.51
CA ASP A 187 -6.96 9.58 0.70
C ASP A 187 -6.91 9.90 2.21
N PHE A 188 -6.19 10.97 2.57
CA PHE A 188 -6.16 11.43 3.95
C PHE A 188 -7.32 12.40 4.28
N GLU A 189 -8.36 12.46 3.44
CA GLU A 189 -9.61 13.15 3.81
C GLU A 189 -10.30 12.43 4.99
N LYS A 190 -10.03 11.12 5.14
CA LYS A 190 -10.46 10.31 6.26
C LYS A 190 -9.26 9.60 6.87
N LYS A 191 -9.43 9.14 8.12
CA LYS A 191 -8.43 8.29 8.75
C LYS A 191 -8.31 6.97 7.96
N PRO A 192 -7.10 6.59 7.48
CA PRO A 192 -6.90 5.34 6.76
C PRO A 192 -7.22 4.11 7.62
N ASP A 193 -7.84 3.09 7.00
CA ASP A 193 -8.10 1.80 7.65
C ASP A 193 -6.91 0.83 7.51
N LEU A 194 -5.82 1.15 8.21
CA LEU A 194 -4.61 0.31 8.20
C LEU A 194 -4.84 -1.07 8.84
N SER A 195 -5.82 -1.18 9.75
CA SER A 195 -6.20 -2.46 10.35
C SER A 195 -6.92 -3.36 9.34
N GLY A 196 -7.76 -2.78 8.47
CA GLY A 196 -8.36 -3.46 7.33
C GLY A 196 -7.30 -4.02 6.38
N ILE A 197 -6.32 -3.20 6.00
CA ILE A 197 -5.17 -3.62 5.15
C ILE A 197 -4.43 -4.81 5.80
N ALA A 198 -4.04 -4.68 7.07
CA ALA A 198 -3.33 -5.74 7.77
C ALA A 198 -4.15 -7.05 7.86
N SER A 199 -5.47 -6.95 8.06
CA SER A 199 -6.38 -8.09 8.08
C SER A 199 -6.53 -8.77 6.70
N GLN A 200 -6.52 -7.99 5.62
CA GLN A 200 -6.55 -8.53 4.26
C GLN A 200 -5.24 -9.25 3.93
N ILE A 201 -4.10 -8.66 4.29
CA ILE A 201 -2.78 -9.29 4.14
C ILE A 201 -2.71 -10.62 4.91
N ASP A 202 -3.12 -10.65 6.18
CA ASP A 202 -3.16 -11.87 6.98
C ASP A 202 -4.05 -12.94 6.35
N SER A 203 -5.25 -12.56 5.91
CA SER A 203 -6.19 -13.47 5.25
C SER A 203 -5.63 -14.04 3.96
N ALA A 204 -4.99 -13.20 3.13
CA ALA A 204 -4.35 -13.61 1.90
C ALA A 204 -3.19 -14.57 2.17
N LEU A 205 -2.26 -14.22 3.05
CA LEU A 205 -1.10 -15.05 3.41
C LEU A 205 -1.51 -16.41 3.98
N LYS A 206 -2.61 -16.50 4.75
CA LYS A 206 -3.15 -17.78 5.25
C LYS A 206 -3.70 -18.70 4.15
N LEU A 207 -4.08 -18.14 3.01
CA LEU A 207 -4.58 -18.89 1.86
C LEU A 207 -3.45 -19.37 0.94
N VAL A 208 -2.35 -18.62 0.84
CA VAL A 208 -1.22 -18.94 -0.07
C VAL A 208 -0.69 -20.37 0.09
N PRO A 209 -0.49 -20.94 1.30
CA PRO A 209 -0.02 -22.32 1.44
C PRO A 209 -0.90 -23.38 0.76
N GLN A 210 -2.19 -23.11 0.57
CA GLN A 210 -3.09 -24.04 -0.13
C GLN A 210 -2.84 -24.06 -1.66
N LEU A 211 -2.02 -23.16 -2.19
CA LEU A 211 -1.60 -23.17 -3.59
C LEU A 211 -0.61 -24.31 -3.86
N ALA A 212 0.26 -24.68 -2.91
CA ALA A 212 1.20 -25.80 -3.07
C ALA A 212 0.49 -27.14 -3.35
N ASP A 213 -0.73 -27.31 -2.82
CA ASP A 213 -1.54 -28.51 -3.06
C ASP A 213 -2.21 -28.52 -4.44
N ARG A 214 -2.23 -27.38 -5.15
CA ARG A 214 -3.04 -27.15 -6.34
C ARG A 214 -2.25 -26.81 -7.58
N LEU A 215 -1.04 -26.31 -7.39
CA LEU A 215 -0.13 -25.86 -8.41
C LEU A 215 1.20 -26.58 -8.20
N PRO A 216 1.98 -26.83 -9.26
CA PRO A 216 3.26 -27.51 -9.13
C PRO A 216 4.32 -26.52 -8.59
N ILE A 217 4.10 -25.96 -7.39
CA ILE A 217 4.97 -24.99 -6.69
C ILE A 217 5.70 -25.65 -5.51
#